data_AF-A0A7W5J433-F1
#
_entry.id   AF-A0A7W5J433-F1
#
_cell.length_a   1.000
_cell.length_b   1.000
_cell.length_c   1.000
_cell.angle_alpha   90.00
_cell.angle_beta   90.00
_cell.angle_gamma   90.00
#
_symmetry.space_group_name_H-M   'P 1'
#
loop_
_entity.id
_entity.type
_entity.pdbx_description
1 polymer ?
#
loop_
_entity_poly.entity_id
_entity_poly.type
_entity_poly.pdbx_seq_one_letter_code
_entity_poly.pdbx_strand_id
1 'polypeptide(L)'
;MEYLRSPYGPASLERASQQVAACLAFDEPPDIPEDFEAFSREDFQRRIRLHPDLDWHDACRAYALGLATHASHAGRTDPATDDDLEAQWDRLPSPPAAAWPVARMLIHETWRWLSR
;
A
#
# COMPACT_ATOMS: atom_id res chain seq x y z
N MET A 1 -1.64 -7.29 33.52
CA MET A 1 -2.26 -7.05 32.21
C MET A 1 -1.52 -5.91 31.56
N GLU A 2 -0.43 -6.23 30.87
CA GLU A 2 0.33 -5.24 30.11
C GLU A 2 -0.43 -4.99 28.82
N TYR A 3 -0.99 -3.78 28.69
CA TYR A 3 -1.51 -3.29 27.43
C TYR A 3 -0.33 -3.26 26.46
N LEU A 4 -0.31 -4.17 25.49
CA LEU A 4 0.54 -4.07 24.31
C LEU A 4 0.31 -2.69 23.72
N ARG A 5 1.21 -1.75 24.03
CA ARG A 5 1.30 -0.47 23.33
C ARG A 5 1.50 -0.84 21.87
N SER A 6 0.46 -0.69 21.06
CA SER A 6 0.62 -0.70 19.61
C SER A 6 1.80 0.22 19.30
N PRO A 7 2.86 -0.26 18.62
CA PRO A 7 4.02 0.58 18.29
C PRO A 7 3.64 1.76 17.36
N TYR A 8 2.40 1.77 16.89
CA TYR A 8 1.79 2.73 15.98
C TYR A 8 0.88 3.73 16.71
N GLY A 9 1.45 4.54 17.61
CA GLY A 9 0.79 5.76 18.08
C GLY A 9 0.50 6.70 16.89
N PRO A 10 -0.48 7.62 16.98
CA PRO A 10 -0.91 8.46 15.85
C PRO A 10 0.25 9.24 15.20
N ALA A 11 1.21 9.73 15.99
CA ALA A 11 2.40 10.42 15.48
C ALA A 11 3.42 9.49 14.78
N SER A 12 3.54 8.22 15.20
CA SER A 12 4.39 7.23 14.52
C SER A 12 3.76 6.76 13.21
N LEU A 13 2.44 6.66 13.16
CA LEU A 13 1.69 6.40 11.93
C LEU A 13 1.84 7.55 10.94
N GLU A 14 1.72 8.79 11.39
CA GLU A 14 1.84 9.96 10.53
C GLU A 14 3.22 10.05 9.85
N ARG A 15 4.30 9.84 10.60
CA ARG A 15 5.68 9.82 10.06
C ARG A 15 5.99 8.61 9.21
N ALA A 16 5.46 7.44 9.55
CA ALA A 16 5.63 6.26 8.72
C ALA A 16 4.87 6.43 7.39
N SER A 17 3.74 7.16 7.41
CA SER A 17 2.89 7.39 6.25
C SER A 17 3.33 8.46 5.28
N GLN A 18 4.05 9.46 5.77
CA GLN A 18 4.79 10.38 4.93
C GLN A 18 5.92 9.59 4.28
N GLN A 19 5.96 9.56 2.94
CA GLN A 19 6.88 8.79 2.09
C GLN A 19 6.39 7.41 1.60
N VAL A 20 5.12 7.26 1.20
CA VAL A 20 4.72 6.07 0.39
C VAL A 20 5.65 5.88 -0.82
N ALA A 21 6.07 7.00 -1.43
CA ALA A 21 7.11 7.08 -2.45
C ALA A 21 8.47 6.44 -2.10
N ALA A 22 8.78 6.28 -0.81
CA ALA A 22 10.03 5.68 -0.34
C ALA A 22 9.87 4.24 0.13
N CYS A 23 8.63 3.72 0.19
CA CYS A 23 8.37 2.36 0.65
C CYS A 23 8.72 1.30 -0.40
N LEU A 24 8.88 1.70 -1.66
CA LEU A 24 9.49 0.91 -2.72
C LEU A 24 10.54 1.74 -3.45
N ALA A 25 11.56 1.06 -3.96
CA ALA A 25 12.48 1.66 -4.91
C ALA A 25 11.80 1.71 -6.27
N PHE A 26 11.67 2.91 -6.84
CA PHE A 26 11.18 3.13 -8.18
C PHE A 26 12.37 3.33 -9.12
N ASP A 27 12.34 2.72 -10.32
CA ASP A 27 13.35 2.97 -11.35
C ASP A 27 13.30 4.42 -11.86
N GLU A 28 12.10 5.00 -11.94
CA GLU A 28 11.85 6.40 -12.27
C GLU A 28 10.94 7.02 -11.20
N PRO A 29 11.19 8.26 -10.72
CA PRO A 29 10.34 8.88 -9.72
C PRO A 29 8.92 9.00 -10.28
N PRO A 30 7.93 8.35 -9.66
CA PRO A 30 6.58 8.38 -10.20
C PRO A 30 5.94 9.76 -9.96
N ASP A 31 4.98 10.12 -10.81
CA ASP A 31 4.17 11.33 -10.61
C ASP A 31 3.18 11.06 -9.47
N ILE A 32 3.51 11.57 -8.28
CA ILE A 32 2.73 11.35 -7.06
C ILE A 32 1.83 12.57 -6.83
N PRO A 33 0.50 12.41 -6.86
CA PRO A 33 -0.41 13.51 -6.55
C PRO A 33 -0.24 14.01 -5.10
N GLU A 34 -0.36 15.32 -4.89
CA GLU A 34 -0.17 15.97 -3.57
C GLU A 34 -1.07 15.38 -2.46
N ASP A 35 -2.28 14.94 -2.81
CA ASP A 35 -3.25 14.37 -1.88
C ASP A 35 -3.03 12.88 -1.57
N PHE A 36 -2.06 12.22 -2.22
CA PHE A 36 -1.91 10.76 -2.15
C PHE A 36 -1.52 10.27 -0.75
N GLU A 37 -0.67 11.03 -0.05
CA GLU A 37 -0.31 10.71 1.34
C GLU A 37 -1.52 10.81 2.28
N ALA A 38 -2.37 11.82 2.10
CA ALA A 38 -3.58 11.96 2.88
C ALA A 38 -4.55 10.79 2.64
N PHE A 39 -4.73 10.41 1.37
CA PHE A 39 -5.55 9.26 0.97
C PHE A 39 -5.06 7.94 1.59
N SER A 40 -3.78 7.59 1.40
CA SER A 40 -3.22 6.32 1.87
C SER A 40 -3.31 6.18 3.39
N ARG A 41 -3.15 7.28 4.12
CA ARG A 41 -3.37 7.34 5.57
C ARG A 41 -4.82 7.08 5.94
N GLU A 42 -5.76 7.76 5.29
CA GLU A 42 -7.19 7.60 5.57
C GLU A 42 -7.69 6.18 5.24
N ASP A 43 -7.27 5.60 4.11
CA ASP A 43 -7.65 4.23 3.77
C ASP A 43 -7.03 3.24 4.77
N PHE A 44 -5.75 3.39 5.11
CA PHE A 44 -5.10 2.49 6.09
C PHE A 44 -5.81 2.51 7.45
N GLN A 45 -6.14 3.70 7.98
CA GLN A 45 -6.86 3.83 9.24
C GLN A 45 -8.25 3.16 9.22
N ARG A 46 -8.87 3.03 8.04
CA ARG A 46 -10.11 2.27 7.86
C ARG A 46 -9.82 0.77 7.81
N ARG A 47 -8.77 0.33 7.11
CA ARG A 47 -8.44 -1.09 6.91
C ARG A 47 -7.89 -1.80 8.15
N ILE A 48 -7.07 -1.14 8.98
CA ILE A 48 -6.52 -1.77 10.21
C ILE A 48 -7.60 -2.21 11.20
N ARG A 49 -8.80 -1.62 11.11
CA ARG A 49 -9.95 -2.03 11.95
C ARG A 49 -10.55 -3.36 11.51
N LEU A 50 -10.32 -3.74 10.25
CA LEU A 50 -10.85 -4.95 9.62
C LEU A 50 -9.78 -6.04 9.46
N HIS A 51 -8.51 -5.62 9.35
CA HIS A 51 -7.36 -6.50 9.16
C HIS A 51 -6.33 -6.23 10.27
N PRO A 52 -6.42 -6.90 11.43
CA PRO A 52 -5.56 -6.63 12.58
C PRO A 52 -4.08 -6.99 12.32
N ASP A 53 -3.82 -7.88 11.37
CA ASP A 53 -2.46 -8.28 10.96
C ASP A 53 -1.85 -7.34 9.90
N LEU A 54 -2.63 -6.36 9.40
CA LEU A 54 -2.12 -5.36 8.47
C LEU A 54 -1.36 -4.28 9.25
N ASP A 55 -0.06 -4.22 9.04
CA ASP A 55 0.76 -3.12 9.52
C ASP A 55 0.96 -2.04 8.45
N TRP A 56 1.51 -0.90 8.88
CA TRP A 56 1.77 0.20 7.96
C TRP A 56 2.84 -0.14 6.93
N HIS A 57 3.84 -0.95 7.27
CA HIS A 57 4.97 -1.25 6.40
C HIS A 57 4.51 -2.01 5.15
N ASP A 58 3.66 -3.02 5.32
CA ASP A 58 3.06 -3.75 4.21
C ASP A 58 2.03 -2.89 3.46
N ALA A 59 1.19 -2.14 4.18
CA ALA A 59 0.23 -1.25 3.53
C ALA A 59 0.93 -0.21 2.64
N CYS A 60 2.03 0.37 3.14
CA CYS A 60 2.83 1.36 2.42
C CYS A 60 3.41 0.80 1.13
N ARG A 61 3.93 -0.43 1.17
CA ARG A 61 4.42 -1.13 -0.02
C ARG A 61 3.30 -1.43 -1.02
N ALA A 62 2.12 -1.79 -0.53
CA ALA A 62 0.97 -2.04 -1.41
C ALA A 62 0.51 -0.75 -2.11
N TYR A 63 0.43 0.38 -1.40
CA TYR A 63 0.14 1.68 -2.01
C TYR A 63 1.21 2.11 -3.02
N ALA A 64 2.49 1.92 -2.68
CA ALA A 64 3.60 2.23 -3.57
C ALA A 64 3.57 1.36 -4.84
N LEU A 65 3.27 0.07 -4.71
CA LEU A 65 3.14 -0.84 -5.83
C LEU A 65 1.97 -0.43 -6.72
N GLY A 66 0.83 -0.09 -6.13
CA GLY A 66 -0.33 0.44 -6.87
C GLY A 66 0.02 1.71 -7.64
N LEU A 67 0.79 2.61 -7.05
CA LEU A 67 1.22 3.84 -7.71
C LEU A 67 2.20 3.57 -8.88
N ALA A 68 3.16 2.65 -8.71
CA ALA A 68 4.08 2.22 -9.77
C ALA A 68 3.37 1.57 -10.97
N THR A 69 2.30 0.82 -10.69
CA THR A 69 1.70 -0.08 -11.69
C THR A 69 0.48 0.54 -12.37
N HIS A 70 -0.14 1.58 -11.80
CA HIS A 70 -1.37 2.18 -12.33
C HIS A 70 -1.27 2.57 -13.81
N ALA A 71 -0.21 3.29 -14.19
CA ALA A 71 0.01 3.76 -15.56
C ALA A 71 0.23 2.59 -16.54
N SER A 72 0.99 1.56 -16.15
CA SER A 72 1.32 0.40 -16.98
C SER A 72 0.11 -0.50 -17.26
N HIS A 73 -0.80 -0.64 -16.29
CA HIS A 73 -1.98 -1.47 -16.45
C HIS A 73 -3.22 -0.70 -16.94
N ALA A 74 -3.16 0.64 -16.99
CA ALA A 74 -4.27 1.51 -17.34
C ALA A 74 -5.54 1.23 -16.51
N GLY A 75 -5.37 0.82 -15.24
CA GLY A 75 -6.47 0.45 -14.35
C GLY A 75 -7.21 -0.84 -14.70
N ARG A 76 -6.68 -1.71 -15.58
CA ARG A 76 -7.29 -3.01 -15.90
C ARG A 76 -7.14 -4.00 -14.75
N THR A 77 -8.24 -4.58 -14.29
CA THR A 77 -8.26 -5.54 -13.16
C THR A 77 -8.56 -6.97 -13.63
N ASP A 78 -8.06 -7.34 -14.80
CA ASP A 78 -8.22 -8.69 -15.35
C ASP A 78 -7.29 -9.70 -14.62
N PRO A 79 -7.58 -11.02 -14.70
CA PRO A 79 -6.81 -12.03 -13.96
C PRO A 79 -5.30 -12.02 -14.26
N ALA A 80 -4.88 -11.73 -15.49
CA ALA A 80 -3.46 -11.73 -15.83
C ALA A 80 -2.73 -10.54 -15.18
N THR A 81 -3.41 -9.41 -15.04
CA THR A 81 -2.92 -8.28 -14.26
C THR A 81 -2.82 -8.62 -12.78
N ASP A 82 -3.81 -9.35 -12.23
CA ASP A 82 -3.80 -9.80 -10.83
C ASP A 82 -2.62 -10.71 -10.52
N ASP A 83 -2.38 -11.71 -11.37
CA ASP A 83 -1.27 -12.67 -11.24
C ASP A 83 0.10 -11.97 -11.31
N ASP A 84 0.25 -10.96 -12.19
CA ASP A 84 1.48 -10.18 -12.30
C ASP A 84 1.74 -9.35 -11.03
N LEU A 85 0.70 -8.70 -10.48
CA LEU A 85 0.81 -7.95 -9.24
C LEU A 85 1.15 -8.85 -8.04
N GLU A 86 0.56 -10.05 -7.96
CA GLU A 86 0.91 -11.04 -6.93
C GLU A 86 2.39 -11.44 -7.05
N ALA A 87 2.85 -11.73 -8.28
CA ALA A 87 4.25 -12.08 -8.52
C ALA A 87 5.22 -10.94 -8.18
N GLN A 88 4.84 -9.68 -8.38
CA GLN A 88 5.63 -8.52 -7.96
C GLN A 88 5.64 -8.35 -6.45
N TRP A 89 4.51 -8.56 -5.78
CA TRP A 89 4.38 -8.54 -4.32
C TRP A 89 5.27 -9.59 -3.64
N ASP A 90 5.30 -10.81 -4.16
CA ASP A 90 6.13 -11.91 -3.63
C ASP A 90 7.63 -11.70 -3.84
N ARG A 91 8.02 -10.90 -4.85
CA ARG A 91 9.42 -10.60 -5.19
C ARG A 91 10.00 -9.43 -4.40
N LEU A 92 9.23 -8.80 -3.52
CA LEU A 92 9.72 -7.68 -2.73
C LEU A 92 10.95 -8.10 -1.89
N PRO A 93 11.96 -7.22 -1.72
CA PRO A 93 13.25 -7.59 -1.09
C PRO A 93 13.15 -8.16 0.33
N SER A 94 12.04 -7.88 1.03
CA SER A 94 11.66 -8.54 2.27
C SER A 94 10.25 -9.06 2.10
N PRO A 95 9.99 -10.35 2.37
CA PRO A 95 8.67 -10.93 2.22
C PRO A 95 7.67 -10.13 3.08
N PRO A 96 6.56 -9.70 2.49
CA PRO A 96 5.50 -9.02 3.23
C PRO A 96 4.82 -10.00 4.20
N ALA A 97 4.38 -9.50 5.36
CA ALA A 97 3.60 -10.29 6.32
C ALA A 97 2.12 -10.35 5.92
N ALA A 98 1.62 -9.30 5.26
CA ALA A 98 0.27 -9.21 4.75
C ALA A 98 0.06 -10.20 3.58
N ALA A 99 -0.99 -11.01 3.71
CA ALA A 99 -1.40 -11.93 2.66
C ALA A 99 -1.81 -11.18 1.38
N TRP A 100 -1.56 -11.79 0.23
CA TRP A 100 -1.87 -11.22 -1.08
C TRP A 100 -3.27 -10.61 -1.20
N PRO A 101 -4.37 -11.24 -0.73
CA PRO A 101 -5.72 -10.65 -0.84
C PRO A 101 -5.85 -9.28 -0.16
N VAL A 102 -5.10 -9.04 0.92
CA VAL A 102 -5.09 -7.75 1.63
C VAL A 102 -4.29 -6.72 0.84
N ALA A 103 -3.12 -7.09 0.34
CA ALA A 103 -2.28 -6.21 -0.49
C ALA A 103 -3.00 -5.82 -1.79
N ARG A 104 -3.57 -6.80 -2.48
CA ARG A 104 -4.40 -6.64 -3.68
C ARG A 104 -5.51 -5.61 -3.49
N MET A 105 -6.23 -5.68 -2.37
CA MET A 105 -7.29 -4.72 -2.03
C MET A 105 -6.74 -3.28 -1.98
N LEU A 106 -5.59 -3.06 -1.35
CA LEU A 106 -4.97 -1.74 -1.24
C LEU A 106 -4.46 -1.21 -2.59
N ILE A 107 -3.88 -2.10 -3.41
CA ILE A 107 -3.42 -1.79 -4.77
C ILE A 107 -4.60 -1.35 -5.65
N HIS A 108 -5.72 -2.09 -5.63
CA HIS A 108 -6.89 -1.73 -6.41
C HIS A 108 -7.57 -0.45 -5.91
N GLU A 109 -7.59 -0.20 -4.59
CA GLU A 109 -8.10 1.07 -4.06
C GLU A 109 -7.22 2.25 -4.50
N THR A 110 -5.90 2.05 -4.54
CA THR A 110 -4.95 3.03 -5.10
C THR A 110 -5.28 3.37 -6.54
N TRP A 111 -5.47 2.36 -7.40
CA TRP A 111 -5.80 2.58 -8.81
C TRP A 111 -7.14 3.27 -8.98
N ARG A 112 -8.15 2.90 -8.18
CA ARG A 112 -9.45 3.56 -8.19
C ARG A 112 -9.32 5.04 -7.84
N TRP A 113 -8.50 5.36 -6.83
CA TRP A 113 -8.26 6.73 -6.43
C TRP A 113 -7.47 7.52 -7.47
N LEU A 114 -6.49 6.92 -8.14
CA LEU A 114 -5.71 7.57 -9.20
C LEU A 114 -6.51 7.79 -10.49
N SER A 115 -7.55 7.00 -10.74
CA SER A 115 -8.40 7.09 -11.93
C SER A 115 -9.60 8.04 -11.79
N ARG A 116 -9.68 8.79 -10.68
CA ARG A 116 -10.81 9.66 -10.35
C ARG A 116 -10.83 10.97 -11.12
#